data_AF-A0AAX6GE96-F1
#
_entry.id   AF-A0AAX6GE96-F1
#
_cell.length_a   1.000
_cell.length_b   1.000
_cell.length_c   1.000
_cell.angle_alpha   90.00
_cell.angle_beta   90.00
_cell.angle_gamma   90.00
#
_symmetry.space_group_name_H-M   'P 1'
#
loop_
_entity.id
_entity.type
_entity.pdbx_description
1 polymer ?
#
loop_
_entity_poly.entity_id
_entity_poly.type
_entity_poly.pdbx_seq_one_letter_code
_entity_poly.pdbx_strand_id
1 'polypeptide(L)'
;METSAVAEGGSRANEERNQESREQMLSRHRKEVAELQNKEVSLKKAAAKGSKAEQKAKKKQVEDEISQLSVQLKANHAEELASLGYKNTESREKDDINNLVMAIAGVSTKGHGDSSKPKKAVKRREKRAQQEAAREQRIEEEQNNIISDRMVENEKLEEKLKPLGLRVNEIKPDGHCLYRAVEDQLSFHARNASPYGYLELRKMAASYMREHTSDFLPFFLSENKVEVDSDSSPLERFKQYCEEVETTAAWGGQLELGALMHSLKKHIVIYSGSFPDVEMGKEYKLRE
;
A
#
# COMPACT_ATOMS: atom_id res chain seq x y z
N MET A 1 11.56 29.31 -92.62
CA MET A 1 10.59 29.13 -91.53
C MET A 1 11.35 29.33 -90.24
N GLU A 2 11.00 30.19 -89.31
CA GLU A 2 9.92 31.16 -89.16
C GLU A 2 10.20 31.76 -87.77
N THR A 3 10.23 33.10 -87.68
CA THR A 3 9.53 33.94 -86.66
C THR A 3 9.70 33.60 -85.17
N SER A 4 9.65 34.51 -84.20
CA SER A 4 9.44 35.94 -84.11
C SER A 4 9.94 36.35 -82.72
N ALA A 5 10.12 37.64 -82.51
CA ALA A 5 10.54 38.24 -81.26
C ALA A 5 9.35 38.72 -80.37
N VAL A 6 9.69 39.07 -79.13
CA VAL A 6 9.15 40.16 -78.27
C VAL A 6 8.07 39.83 -77.20
N ALA A 7 8.43 40.25 -75.97
CA ALA A 7 7.68 40.94 -74.91
C ALA A 7 6.81 40.23 -73.85
N GLU A 8 7.12 40.67 -72.62
CA GLU A 8 6.23 41.11 -71.52
C GLU A 8 5.40 40.13 -70.71
N GLY A 9 5.36 40.44 -69.41
CA GLY A 9 4.12 40.40 -68.65
C GLY A 9 4.13 39.38 -67.54
N GLY A 10 4.12 39.85 -66.30
CA GLY A 10 4.19 39.02 -65.11
C GLY A 10 2.96 38.13 -64.90
N SER A 11 3.07 37.26 -63.90
CA SER A 11 2.02 37.13 -62.88
C SER A 11 2.60 36.41 -61.66
N ARG A 12 2.74 37.17 -60.58
CA ARG A 12 2.67 36.69 -59.21
C ARG A 12 1.37 35.89 -59.05
N ALA A 13 1.48 34.61 -58.72
CA ALA A 13 0.41 33.83 -58.09
C ALA A 13 1.07 33.15 -56.89
N ASN A 14 1.06 33.81 -55.73
CA ASN A 14 0.09 33.62 -54.66
C ASN A 14 0.18 32.22 -54.01
N GLU A 15 1.26 31.97 -53.27
CA GLU A 15 1.22 31.13 -52.08
C GLU A 15 1.18 32.06 -50.87
N GLU A 16 0.00 32.58 -50.58
CA GLU A 16 -0.34 33.12 -49.28
C GLU A 16 -0.11 32.02 -48.24
N ARG A 17 1.05 32.03 -47.59
CA ARG A 17 1.21 31.41 -46.27
C ARG A 17 0.17 32.06 -45.37
N ASN A 18 -0.94 31.36 -45.17
CA ASN A 18 -2.02 31.78 -44.29
C ASN A 18 -1.46 31.79 -42.87
N GLN A 19 -0.84 32.90 -42.50
CA GLN A 19 -0.14 33.07 -41.24
C GLN A 19 -1.21 33.17 -40.16
N GLU A 20 -1.33 32.13 -39.33
CA GLU A 20 -2.34 32.10 -38.27
C GLU A 20 -2.23 33.37 -37.41
N SER A 21 -3.37 34.01 -37.14
CA SER A 21 -3.40 35.17 -36.27
C SER A 21 -2.96 34.77 -34.86
N ARG A 22 -2.33 35.69 -34.13
CA ARG A 22 -1.87 35.49 -32.74
C ARG A 22 -2.96 34.90 -31.84
N GLU A 23 -4.19 35.34 -32.00
CA GLU A 23 -5.33 34.83 -31.23
C GLU A 23 -5.70 33.40 -31.61
N GLN A 24 -5.57 33.05 -32.89
CA GLN A 24 -5.78 31.70 -33.40
C GLN A 24 -4.68 30.75 -32.88
N MET A 25 -3.42 31.18 -32.85
CA MET A 25 -2.29 30.42 -32.28
C MET A 25 -2.47 30.16 -30.78
N LEU A 26 -2.80 31.20 -29.99
CA LEU A 26 -3.05 31.02 -28.55
C LEU A 26 -4.28 30.14 -28.28
N SER A 27 -5.30 30.22 -29.13
CA SER A 27 -6.46 29.33 -29.08
C SER A 27 -6.09 27.89 -29.38
N ARG A 28 -5.21 27.66 -30.36
CA ARG A 28 -4.65 26.35 -30.68
C ARG A 28 -3.81 25.80 -29.53
N HIS A 29 -2.91 26.59 -28.93
CA HIS A 29 -2.14 26.18 -27.75
C HIS A 29 -3.03 25.76 -26.58
N ARG A 30 -4.11 26.50 -26.32
CA ARG A 30 -5.11 26.12 -25.29
C ARG A 30 -5.78 24.78 -25.59
N LYS A 31 -6.15 24.54 -26.85
CA LYS A 31 -6.74 23.27 -27.27
C LYS A 31 -5.74 22.12 -27.14
N GLU A 32 -4.50 22.30 -27.58
CA GLU A 32 -3.45 21.28 -27.50
C GLU A 32 -3.12 20.91 -26.04
N VAL A 33 -3.12 21.88 -25.12
CA VAL A 33 -2.96 21.61 -23.68
C VAL A 33 -4.14 20.80 -23.14
N ALA A 34 -5.38 21.15 -23.51
CA ALA A 34 -6.57 20.41 -23.10
C ALA A 34 -6.61 18.98 -23.69
N GLU A 35 -6.16 18.82 -24.94
CA GLU A 35 -6.05 17.53 -25.60
C GLU A 35 -5.00 16.63 -24.94
N LEU A 36 -3.83 17.17 -24.57
CA LEU A 36 -2.84 16.42 -23.80
C LEU A 36 -3.36 15.99 -22.43
N GLN A 37 -4.10 16.85 -21.73
CA GLN A 37 -4.72 16.49 -20.44
C GLN A 37 -5.74 15.36 -20.60
N ASN A 38 -6.57 15.40 -21.65
CA ASN A 38 -7.52 14.33 -21.96
C ASN A 38 -6.81 13.02 -22.33
N LYS A 39 -5.69 13.11 -23.07
CA LYS A 39 -4.85 11.95 -23.43
C LYS A 39 -4.15 11.35 -22.19
N GLU A 40 -3.68 12.18 -21.27
CA GLU A 40 -3.10 11.74 -20.00
C GLU A 40 -4.11 10.91 -19.18
N VAL A 41 -5.35 11.40 -19.06
CA VAL A 41 -6.41 10.69 -18.32
C VAL A 41 -6.73 9.35 -18.97
N SER A 42 -6.82 9.29 -20.31
CA SER A 42 -7.14 8.05 -21.02
C SER A 42 -6.02 7.01 -20.91
N LEU A 43 -4.74 7.42 -21.05
CA LEU A 43 -3.58 6.54 -20.92
C LEU A 43 -3.42 6.03 -19.49
N LYS A 44 -3.60 6.88 -18.48
CA LYS A 44 -3.56 6.45 -17.07
C LYS A 44 -4.67 5.44 -16.75
N LYS A 45 -5.87 5.62 -17.32
CA LYS A 45 -6.98 4.67 -17.17
C LYS A 45 -6.71 3.33 -17.88
N ALA A 46 -6.04 3.34 -19.02
CA ALA A 46 -5.63 2.12 -19.73
C ALA A 46 -4.52 1.36 -18.98
N ALA A 47 -3.54 2.08 -18.41
CA ALA A 47 -2.44 1.50 -17.62
C ALA A 47 -2.90 0.86 -16.29
N ALA A 48 -4.10 1.21 -15.81
CA ALA A 48 -4.70 0.63 -14.61
C ALA A 48 -5.33 -0.76 -14.83
N LYS A 49 -5.28 -1.33 -16.05
CA LYS A 49 -5.83 -2.67 -16.37
C LYS A 49 -4.73 -3.72 -16.49
N GLY A 50 -4.95 -4.92 -15.93
CA GLY A 50 -4.07 -6.08 -16.05
C GLY A 50 -3.52 -6.59 -14.71
N SER A 51 -2.51 -7.45 -14.74
CA SER A 51 -1.87 -8.01 -13.53
C SER A 51 -1.06 -6.95 -12.76
N LYS A 52 -0.81 -7.16 -11.46
CA LYS A 52 -0.12 -6.18 -10.59
C LYS A 52 1.30 -5.82 -11.07
N ALA A 53 2.00 -6.77 -11.68
CA ALA A 53 3.33 -6.55 -12.27
C ALA A 53 3.25 -5.73 -13.59
N GLU A 54 2.27 -6.03 -14.45
CA GLU A 54 2.04 -5.25 -15.68
C GLU A 54 1.59 -3.82 -15.39
N GLN A 55 0.72 -3.61 -14.40
CA GLN A 55 0.24 -2.26 -14.03
C GLN A 55 1.40 -1.35 -13.63
N LYS A 56 2.38 -1.86 -12.86
CA LYS A 56 3.55 -1.08 -12.44
C LYS A 56 4.43 -0.67 -13.62
N ALA A 57 4.68 -1.61 -14.55
CA ALA A 57 5.48 -1.34 -15.74
C ALA A 57 4.76 -0.37 -16.70
N LYS A 58 3.47 -0.59 -16.99
CA LYS A 58 2.65 0.26 -17.87
C LYS A 58 2.45 1.66 -17.30
N LYS A 59 2.27 1.79 -15.97
CA LYS A 59 2.13 3.09 -15.31
C LYS A 59 3.40 3.94 -15.43
N LYS A 60 4.58 3.34 -15.21
CA LYS A 60 5.86 4.04 -15.36
C LYS A 60 6.07 4.48 -16.81
N GLN A 61 5.81 3.60 -17.77
CA GLN A 61 5.93 3.91 -19.20
C GLN A 61 5.02 5.06 -19.63
N VAL A 62 3.76 5.06 -19.19
CA VAL A 62 2.79 6.13 -19.49
C VAL A 62 3.20 7.46 -18.85
N GLU A 63 3.76 7.44 -17.64
CA GLU A 63 4.23 8.64 -16.95
C GLU A 63 5.43 9.29 -17.66
N ASP A 64 6.40 8.47 -18.09
CA ASP A 64 7.56 8.93 -18.86
C ASP A 64 7.12 9.52 -20.22
N GLU A 65 6.17 8.88 -20.92
CA GLU A 65 5.63 9.36 -22.20
C GLU A 65 4.90 10.72 -22.05
N ILE A 66 4.05 10.89 -21.04
CA ILE A 66 3.33 12.15 -20.79
C ILE A 66 4.31 13.28 -20.47
N SER A 67 5.35 13.00 -19.68
CA SER A 67 6.38 13.98 -19.33
C SER A 67 7.12 14.48 -20.59
N GLN A 68 7.53 13.56 -21.46
CA GLN A 68 8.20 13.91 -22.72
C GLN A 68 7.29 14.74 -23.64
N LEU A 69 6.03 14.32 -23.82
CA LEU A 69 5.06 15.05 -24.65
C LEU A 69 4.76 16.45 -24.10
N SER A 70 4.68 16.62 -22.78
CA SER A 70 4.44 17.94 -22.16
C SER A 70 5.63 18.88 -22.35
N VAL A 71 6.86 18.38 -22.20
CA VAL A 71 8.08 19.18 -22.40
C VAL A 71 8.19 19.60 -23.86
N GLN A 72 7.95 18.68 -24.80
CA GLN A 72 7.99 18.97 -26.23
C GLN A 72 6.93 20.01 -26.64
N LEU A 73 5.68 19.86 -26.15
CA LEU A 73 4.62 20.82 -26.48
C LEU A 73 4.96 22.23 -25.98
N LYS A 74 5.45 22.34 -24.73
CA LYS A 74 5.86 23.64 -24.16
C LYS A 74 7.03 24.27 -24.90
N ALA A 75 8.00 23.46 -25.33
CA ALA A 75 9.14 23.93 -26.13
C ALA A 75 8.67 24.48 -27.49
N ASN A 76 7.80 23.75 -28.19
CA ASN A 76 7.21 24.19 -29.46
C ASN A 76 6.40 25.47 -29.29
N HIS A 77 5.55 25.55 -28.26
CA HIS A 77 4.77 26.77 -27.95
C HIS A 77 5.69 27.97 -27.68
N ALA A 78 6.77 27.75 -26.93
CA ALA A 78 7.74 28.81 -26.64
C ALA A 78 8.49 29.27 -27.91
N GLU A 79 8.86 28.35 -28.81
CA GLU A 79 9.52 28.66 -30.08
C GLU A 79 8.59 29.38 -31.06
N GLU A 80 7.32 28.96 -31.14
CA GLU A 80 6.29 29.63 -31.95
C GLU A 80 6.03 31.06 -31.46
N LEU A 81 5.96 31.25 -30.13
CA LEU A 81 5.83 32.58 -29.53
C LEU A 81 7.09 33.45 -29.74
N ALA A 82 8.28 32.85 -29.74
CA ALA A 82 9.54 33.55 -30.00
C ALA A 82 9.65 33.97 -31.48
N SER A 83 9.22 33.11 -32.40
CA SER A 83 9.24 33.35 -33.86
C SER A 83 8.34 34.51 -34.30
N LEU A 84 7.27 34.78 -33.55
CA LEU A 84 6.38 35.94 -33.76
C LEU A 84 6.90 37.24 -33.11
N GLY A 85 8.15 37.26 -32.64
CA GLY A 85 8.83 38.50 -32.25
C GLY A 85 8.60 38.96 -30.81
N TYR A 86 8.23 38.07 -29.89
CA TYR A 86 8.09 38.45 -28.49
C TYR A 86 9.46 38.53 -27.78
N LYS A 87 10.14 39.67 -27.93
CA LYS A 87 11.14 40.14 -26.95
C LYS A 87 10.40 40.86 -25.82
N ASN A 88 10.65 40.41 -24.60
CA ASN A 88 10.03 40.88 -23.36
C ASN A 88 10.36 42.38 -23.14
N THR A 89 9.43 43.29 -23.48
CA THR A 89 9.52 44.72 -23.14
C THR A 89 8.25 45.21 -22.45
N GLU A 90 8.37 45.28 -21.12
CA GLU A 90 7.80 46.22 -20.15
C GLU A 90 6.44 46.93 -20.39
N SER A 91 5.47 46.58 -19.53
CA SER A 91 5.01 47.43 -18.39
C SER A 91 3.56 47.97 -18.32
N ARG A 92 2.63 47.76 -19.27
CA ARG A 92 1.20 48.13 -19.03
C ARG A 92 0.13 47.15 -19.48
N GLU A 93 0.37 46.32 -20.49
CA GLU A 93 -0.66 45.37 -20.98
C GLU A 93 -0.65 44.01 -20.27
N LYS A 94 0.38 43.74 -19.44
CA LYS A 94 0.48 42.47 -18.69
C LYS A 94 -0.59 42.33 -17.61
N ASP A 95 -1.12 43.44 -17.09
CA ASP A 95 -2.14 43.42 -16.05
C ASP A 95 -3.51 43.02 -16.62
N ASP A 96 -3.83 43.43 -17.86
CA ASP A 96 -5.08 43.03 -18.55
C ASP A 96 -5.04 41.56 -19.01
N ILE A 97 -3.88 41.08 -19.49
CA ILE A 97 -3.72 39.67 -19.87
C ILE A 97 -3.69 38.77 -18.62
N ASN A 98 -3.03 39.17 -17.54
CA ASN A 98 -3.05 38.41 -16.28
C ASN A 98 -4.44 38.38 -15.64
N ASN A 99 -5.21 39.48 -15.70
CA ASN A 99 -6.60 39.50 -15.23
C ASN A 99 -7.52 38.61 -16.08
N LEU A 100 -7.32 38.57 -17.40
CA LEU A 100 -8.08 37.70 -18.29
C LEU A 100 -7.73 36.21 -18.06
N VAL A 101 -6.46 35.90 -17.82
CA VAL A 101 -5.97 34.54 -17.48
C VAL A 101 -6.47 34.09 -16.09
N MET A 102 -6.55 34.99 -15.11
CA MET A 102 -7.10 34.71 -13.76
C MET A 102 -8.63 34.52 -13.78
N ALA A 103 -9.35 35.26 -14.63
CA ALA A 103 -10.79 35.08 -14.82
C ALA A 103 -11.15 33.76 -15.51
N ILE A 104 -10.33 33.32 -16.48
CA ILE A 104 -10.47 32.01 -17.15
C ILE A 104 -10.16 30.85 -16.19
N ALA A 105 -9.33 31.06 -15.17
CA ALA A 105 -8.99 30.07 -14.14
C ALA A 105 -9.96 30.01 -12.94
N GLY A 106 -11.06 30.79 -12.95
CA GLY A 106 -12.15 30.66 -11.96
C GLY A 106 -11.86 31.17 -10.53
N VAL A 107 -10.88 32.05 -10.33
CA VAL A 107 -10.57 32.61 -9.00
C VAL A 107 -11.22 33.99 -8.84
N SER A 108 -12.26 34.06 -8.00
CA SER A 108 -12.95 35.31 -7.67
C SER A 108 -12.18 36.10 -6.60
N THR A 109 -11.86 37.38 -6.86
CA THR A 109 -11.46 38.33 -5.81
C THR A 109 -12.06 39.72 -6.02
N LYS A 110 -12.86 40.18 -5.05
CA LYS A 110 -13.18 41.61 -4.84
C LYS A 110 -11.90 42.37 -4.48
N GLY A 111 -11.65 43.48 -5.17
CA GLY A 111 -10.52 44.37 -4.91
C GLY A 111 -10.73 45.33 -3.74
N HIS A 112 -9.62 45.75 -3.12
CA HIS A 112 -9.37 47.12 -2.64
C HIS A 112 -7.88 47.32 -2.35
N GLY A 113 -7.32 48.37 -2.93
CA GLY A 113 -6.32 49.32 -2.40
C GLY A 113 -5.10 48.88 -1.59
N ASP A 114 -3.96 49.42 -2.04
CA ASP A 114 -2.86 49.98 -1.25
C ASP A 114 -1.57 49.15 -1.05
N SER A 115 -0.51 49.92 -1.19
CA SER A 115 0.94 49.75 -1.17
C SER A 115 1.58 48.58 -0.40
N SER A 116 2.75 48.21 -0.95
CA SER A 116 3.89 47.55 -0.30
C SER A 116 3.86 46.01 -0.14
N LYS A 117 4.85 45.40 -0.83
CA LYS A 117 5.53 44.12 -0.53
C LYS A 117 4.74 42.82 -0.84
N PRO A 118 5.36 41.81 -1.47
CA PRO A 118 4.78 40.47 -1.66
C PRO A 118 4.65 39.66 -0.35
N LYS A 119 4.70 40.33 0.82
CA LYS A 119 4.80 39.72 2.14
C LYS A 119 3.51 39.04 2.62
N LYS A 120 2.31 39.42 2.15
CA LYS A 120 1.05 38.84 2.69
C LYS A 120 0.73 37.45 2.12
N ALA A 121 0.92 37.22 0.82
CA ALA A 121 0.65 35.93 0.18
C ALA A 121 1.68 34.86 0.57
N VAL A 122 2.96 35.22 0.58
CA VAL A 122 4.04 34.35 1.09
C VAL A 122 3.83 34.03 2.57
N LYS A 123 3.50 35.02 3.41
CA LYS A 123 3.20 34.82 4.84
C LYS A 123 1.96 33.95 5.07
N ARG A 124 0.95 33.99 4.19
CA ARG A 124 -0.24 33.10 4.27
C ARG A 124 0.11 31.66 3.88
N ARG A 125 0.99 31.47 2.89
CA ARG A 125 1.50 30.14 2.49
C ARG A 125 2.43 29.55 3.55
N GLU A 126 3.34 30.35 4.10
CA GLU A 126 4.20 29.97 5.24
C GLU A 126 3.36 29.64 6.48
N LYS A 127 2.34 30.44 6.80
CA LYS A 127 1.45 30.13 7.94
C LYS A 127 0.67 28.83 7.72
N ARG A 128 0.24 28.53 6.49
CA ARG A 128 -0.43 27.26 6.17
C ARG A 128 0.54 26.08 6.25
N ALA A 129 1.75 26.22 5.70
CA ALA A 129 2.80 25.21 5.80
C ALA A 129 3.23 24.95 7.25
N GLN A 130 3.35 25.99 8.07
CA GLN A 130 3.64 25.86 9.51
C GLN A 130 2.49 25.20 10.27
N GLN A 131 1.24 25.51 9.93
CA GLN A 131 0.08 24.84 10.54
C GLN A 131 -0.03 23.37 10.13
N GLU A 132 0.31 23.05 8.88
CA GLU A 132 0.32 21.67 8.36
C GLU A 132 1.47 20.88 8.98
N ALA A 133 2.69 21.43 9.03
CA ALA A 133 3.83 20.84 9.72
C ALA A 133 3.56 20.66 11.23
N ALA A 134 2.95 21.64 11.90
CA ALA A 134 2.58 21.51 13.32
C ALA A 134 1.46 20.48 13.54
N ARG A 135 0.58 20.26 12.55
CA ARG A 135 -0.45 19.22 12.60
C ARG A 135 0.18 17.84 12.36
N GLU A 136 1.08 17.72 11.40
CA GLU A 136 1.84 16.50 11.13
C GLU A 136 2.72 16.12 12.33
N GLN A 137 3.41 17.09 12.95
CA GLN A 137 4.17 16.86 14.19
C GLN A 137 3.27 16.39 15.34
N ARG A 138 2.08 16.96 15.54
CA ARG A 138 1.14 16.46 16.56
C ARG A 138 0.67 15.05 16.25
N ILE A 139 0.36 14.75 15.00
CA ILE A 139 -0.06 13.41 14.58
C ILE A 139 1.08 12.40 14.77
N GLU A 140 2.32 12.80 14.51
CA GLU A 140 3.51 11.96 14.70
C GLU A 140 3.83 11.76 16.18
N GLU A 141 3.72 12.80 17.01
CA GLU A 141 3.82 12.72 18.47
C GLU A 141 2.71 11.84 19.07
N GLU A 142 1.46 11.99 18.62
CA GLU A 142 0.34 11.14 19.03
C GLU A 142 0.57 9.68 18.62
N GLN A 143 1.09 9.41 17.43
CA GLN A 143 1.43 8.05 17.00
C GLN A 143 2.60 7.45 17.79
N ASN A 144 3.63 8.24 18.08
CA ASN A 144 4.78 7.80 18.87
C ASN A 144 4.43 7.56 20.35
N ASN A 145 3.39 8.23 20.87
CA ASN A 145 2.93 8.06 22.24
C ASN A 145 1.94 6.88 22.41
N ILE A 146 1.54 6.23 21.32
CA ILE A 146 0.79 4.97 21.40
C ILE A 146 1.79 3.86 21.70
N ILE A 147 1.96 3.55 22.98
CA ILE A 147 2.64 2.32 23.40
C ILE A 147 1.78 1.15 22.89
N SER A 148 2.33 0.36 21.98
CA SER A 148 1.62 -0.80 21.44
C SER A 148 1.37 -1.83 22.54
N ASP A 149 0.15 -2.35 22.63
CA ASP A 149 -0.21 -3.45 23.55
C ASP A 149 0.76 -4.63 23.43
N ARG A 150 1.27 -4.90 22.21
CA ARG A 150 2.29 -5.93 21.97
C ARG A 150 3.60 -5.64 22.70
N MET A 151 4.05 -4.38 22.72
CA MET A 151 5.29 -4.02 23.42
C MET A 151 5.13 -4.22 24.92
N VAL A 152 4.01 -3.75 25.48
CA VAL A 152 3.71 -3.94 26.91
C VAL A 152 3.63 -5.42 27.28
N GLU A 153 3.00 -6.25 26.46
CA GLU A 153 2.91 -7.69 26.70
C GLU A 153 4.27 -8.39 26.57
N ASN A 154 5.08 -8.01 25.58
CA ASN A 154 6.42 -8.56 25.40
C ASN A 154 7.34 -8.19 26.57
N GLU A 155 7.32 -6.95 27.05
CA GLU A 155 8.09 -6.52 28.22
C GLU A 155 7.72 -7.34 29.46
N LYS A 156 6.42 -7.50 29.75
CA LYS A 156 5.95 -8.34 30.86
C LYS A 156 6.39 -9.80 30.71
N LEU A 157 6.31 -10.34 29.50
CA LEU A 157 6.73 -11.72 29.22
C LEU A 157 8.24 -11.89 29.44
N GLU A 158 9.05 -10.94 28.97
CA GLU A 158 10.51 -10.95 29.17
C GLU A 158 10.88 -10.85 30.65
N GLU A 159 10.24 -9.95 31.41
CA GLU A 159 10.44 -9.83 32.86
C GLU A 159 10.13 -11.15 33.59
N LYS A 160 9.09 -11.86 33.15
CA LYS A 160 8.69 -13.17 33.70
C LYS A 160 9.65 -14.30 33.34
N LEU A 161 10.20 -14.30 32.12
CA LEU A 161 11.11 -15.34 31.62
C LEU A 161 12.55 -15.19 32.12
N LYS A 162 13.01 -13.95 32.35
CA LYS A 162 14.37 -13.63 32.80
C LYS A 162 14.83 -14.39 34.05
N PRO A 163 14.08 -14.48 35.17
CA PRO A 163 14.50 -15.25 36.34
C PRO A 163 14.57 -16.76 36.08
N LEU A 164 13.88 -17.26 35.05
CA LEU A 164 13.93 -18.67 34.63
C LEU A 164 15.12 -18.97 33.70
N GLY A 165 15.89 -17.94 33.33
CA GLY A 165 16.96 -18.07 32.33
C GLY A 165 16.43 -18.32 30.91
N LEU A 166 15.15 -18.02 30.66
CA LEU A 166 14.50 -18.19 29.37
C LEU A 166 14.47 -16.87 28.59
N ARG A 167 14.36 -16.98 27.26
CA ARG A 167 14.26 -15.83 26.34
C ARG A 167 13.24 -16.13 25.26
N VAL A 168 12.59 -15.08 24.75
CA VAL A 168 11.69 -15.20 23.61
C VAL A 168 12.49 -15.47 22.33
N ASN A 169 12.07 -16.47 21.58
CA ASN A 169 12.53 -16.71 20.21
C ASN A 169 11.38 -16.38 19.25
N GLU A 170 11.59 -15.43 18.35
CA GLU A 170 10.54 -14.96 17.45
C GLU A 170 10.25 -16.03 16.37
N ILE A 171 9.03 -16.56 16.41
CA ILE A 171 8.50 -17.47 15.39
C ILE A 171 7.71 -16.66 14.37
N LYS A 172 7.75 -17.10 13.11
CA LYS A 172 6.99 -16.46 12.03
C LYS A 172 5.50 -16.33 12.42
N PRO A 173 4.92 -15.11 12.35
CA PRO A 173 3.52 -14.86 12.73
C PRO A 173 2.58 -15.27 11.59
N ASP A 174 2.50 -16.56 11.31
CA ASP A 174 1.53 -17.15 10.38
C ASP A 174 0.63 -18.15 11.09
N GLY A 175 -0.34 -18.72 10.36
CA GLY A 175 -1.26 -19.70 10.93
C GLY A 175 -0.60 -21.00 11.42
N HIS A 176 0.70 -21.21 11.18
CA HIS A 176 1.45 -22.38 11.65
C HIS A 176 2.30 -22.09 12.89
N CYS A 177 2.23 -20.88 13.47
CA CYS A 177 3.13 -20.43 14.54
C CYS A 177 3.18 -21.39 15.75
N LEU A 178 2.05 -21.96 16.18
CA LEU A 178 1.99 -22.92 17.28
C LEU A 178 2.86 -24.15 17.02
N TYR A 179 2.69 -24.76 15.84
CA TYR A 179 3.44 -25.95 15.44
C TYR A 179 4.91 -25.64 15.21
N ARG A 180 5.23 -24.47 14.66
CA ARG A 180 6.61 -23.99 14.49
C ARG A 180 7.30 -23.74 15.83
N ALA A 181 6.57 -23.24 16.83
CA ALA A 181 7.10 -23.06 18.19
C ALA A 181 7.41 -24.41 18.84
N VAL A 182 6.53 -25.41 18.67
CA VAL A 182 6.78 -26.78 19.15
C VAL A 182 7.96 -27.41 18.39
N GLU A 183 8.04 -27.28 17.07
CA GLU A 183 9.17 -27.74 16.25
C GLU A 183 10.51 -27.12 16.70
N ASP A 184 10.54 -25.82 16.98
CA ASP A 184 11.72 -25.10 17.48
C ASP A 184 12.18 -25.67 18.83
N GLN A 185 11.24 -25.86 19.77
CA GLN A 185 11.54 -26.44 21.07
C GLN A 185 12.02 -27.89 20.97
N LEU A 186 11.39 -28.73 20.14
CA LEU A 186 11.84 -30.10 19.90
C LEU A 186 13.25 -30.14 19.30
N SER A 187 13.53 -29.24 18.35
CA SER A 187 14.86 -29.08 17.74
C SER A 187 15.91 -28.70 18.76
N PHE A 188 15.60 -27.74 19.64
CA PHE A 188 16.50 -27.30 20.70
C PHE A 188 16.88 -28.46 21.64
N HIS A 189 15.89 -29.23 22.11
CA HIS A 189 16.13 -30.37 23.01
C HIS A 189 16.82 -31.56 22.31
N ALA A 190 16.60 -31.73 21.01
CA ALA A 190 17.21 -32.79 20.20
C ALA A 190 18.56 -32.38 19.56
N ARG A 191 19.17 -31.24 19.96
CA ARG A 191 20.43 -30.72 19.39
C ARG A 191 20.38 -30.58 17.86
N ASN A 192 19.29 -30.00 17.35
CA ASN A 192 18.98 -29.77 15.93
C ASN A 192 18.69 -31.04 15.10
N ALA A 193 18.38 -32.15 15.75
CA ALA A 193 17.90 -33.36 15.11
C ALA A 193 16.41 -33.59 15.40
N SER A 194 15.56 -32.54 15.29
CA SER A 194 14.13 -32.73 15.53
C SER A 194 13.58 -33.80 14.58
N PRO A 195 12.92 -34.84 15.10
CA PRO A 195 12.33 -35.88 14.27
C PRO A 195 11.10 -35.39 13.49
N TYR A 196 10.51 -34.25 13.86
CA TYR A 196 9.25 -33.77 13.31
C TYR A 196 9.33 -32.31 12.89
N GLY A 197 8.87 -32.02 11.67
CA GLY A 197 8.60 -30.65 11.20
C GLY A 197 7.16 -30.22 11.52
N TYR A 198 6.86 -28.92 11.44
CA TYR A 198 5.53 -28.39 11.79
C TYR A 198 4.35 -29.06 11.04
N LEU A 199 4.54 -29.50 9.79
CA LEU A 199 3.52 -30.22 9.03
C LEU A 199 3.24 -31.62 9.61
N GLU A 200 4.28 -32.32 10.06
CA GLU A 200 4.12 -33.63 10.71
C GLU A 200 3.48 -33.46 12.08
N LEU A 201 3.80 -32.39 12.81
CA LEU A 201 3.11 -32.05 14.06
C LEU A 201 1.61 -31.77 13.85
N ARG A 202 1.21 -31.13 12.74
CA ARG A 202 -0.22 -30.96 12.39
C ARG A 202 -0.93 -32.29 12.20
N LYS A 203 -0.34 -33.18 11.39
CA LYS A 203 -0.89 -34.53 11.16
C LYS A 203 -0.98 -35.33 12.45
N MET A 204 0.03 -35.24 13.30
CA MET A 204 0.09 -35.90 14.59
C MET A 204 -1.04 -35.42 15.51
N ALA A 205 -1.23 -34.12 15.64
CA ALA A 205 -2.30 -33.53 16.43
C ALA A 205 -3.69 -34.00 15.93
N ALA A 206 -3.96 -33.84 14.63
CA ALA A 206 -5.22 -34.25 14.02
C ALA A 206 -5.49 -35.75 14.17
N SER A 207 -4.47 -36.59 13.97
CA SER A 207 -4.62 -38.05 14.09
C SER A 207 -4.93 -38.45 15.52
N TYR A 208 -4.20 -37.90 16.50
CA TYR A 208 -4.44 -38.18 17.91
C TYR A 208 -5.85 -37.74 18.34
N MET A 209 -6.30 -36.55 17.92
CA MET A 209 -7.65 -36.05 18.20
C MET A 209 -8.75 -36.97 17.62
N ARG A 210 -8.57 -37.47 16.39
CA ARG A 210 -9.51 -38.43 15.78
C ARG A 210 -9.55 -39.75 16.54
N GLU A 211 -8.39 -40.29 16.91
CA GLU A 211 -8.28 -41.55 17.66
C GLU A 211 -8.89 -41.46 19.06
N HIS A 212 -8.82 -40.29 19.70
CA HIS A 212 -9.28 -40.05 21.07
C HIS A 212 -10.51 -39.13 21.11
N THR A 213 -11.42 -39.28 20.14
CA THR A 213 -12.56 -38.35 19.94
C THR A 213 -13.35 -38.04 21.22
N SER A 214 -13.57 -39.03 22.10
CA SER A 214 -14.30 -38.85 23.36
C SER A 214 -13.72 -37.77 24.27
N ASP A 215 -12.41 -37.57 24.21
CA ASP A 215 -11.67 -36.72 25.13
C ASP A 215 -11.62 -35.27 24.64
N PHE A 216 -11.77 -35.07 23.32
CA PHE A 216 -11.68 -33.76 22.66
C PHE A 216 -13.05 -33.20 22.26
N LEU A 217 -14.01 -34.07 21.88
CA LEU A 217 -15.30 -33.65 21.36
C LEU A 217 -16.08 -32.73 22.31
N PRO A 218 -16.17 -32.98 23.65
CA PRO A 218 -16.88 -32.07 24.55
C PRO A 218 -16.33 -30.65 24.55
N PHE A 219 -15.01 -30.51 24.49
CA PHE A 219 -14.33 -29.20 24.46
C PHE A 219 -14.53 -28.52 23.12
N PHE A 220 -14.37 -29.25 22.01
CA PHE A 220 -14.66 -28.73 20.66
C PHE A 220 -16.07 -28.16 20.55
N LEU A 221 -17.09 -28.86 21.08
CA LEU A 221 -18.48 -28.38 21.04
C LEU A 221 -18.71 -27.16 21.93
N SER A 222 -18.00 -27.05 23.06
CA SER A 222 -18.11 -25.91 23.97
C SER A 222 -17.54 -24.62 23.37
N GLU A 223 -16.43 -24.71 22.63
CA GLU A 223 -15.78 -23.56 22.00
C GLU A 223 -16.53 -23.09 20.75
N ASN A 224 -17.03 -24.02 19.95
CA ASN A 224 -17.61 -23.71 18.64
C ASN A 224 -19.09 -23.33 18.66
N LYS A 225 -19.67 -23.00 19.83
CA LYS A 225 -21.07 -22.58 20.07
C LYS A 225 -22.02 -23.08 18.97
N VAL A 226 -22.12 -24.40 18.89
CA VAL A 226 -22.65 -25.08 17.72
C VAL A 226 -24.08 -24.61 17.45
N GLU A 227 -24.26 -23.80 16.40
CA GLU A 227 -25.59 -23.40 15.94
C GLU A 227 -26.34 -24.67 15.50
N VAL A 228 -27.59 -24.77 15.98
CA VAL A 228 -28.47 -25.95 15.88
C VAL A 228 -28.95 -26.19 14.43
N ASP A 229 -28.60 -25.31 13.49
CA ASP A 229 -29.13 -25.28 12.12
C ASP A 229 -28.29 -25.99 11.05
N SER A 230 -27.23 -26.73 11.43
CA SER A 230 -26.48 -27.52 10.45
C SER A 230 -26.87 -29.00 10.49
N ASP A 231 -27.20 -29.54 9.31
CA ASP A 231 -27.56 -30.95 9.06
C ASP A 231 -26.46 -31.96 9.44
N SER A 232 -25.24 -31.48 9.74
CA SER A 232 -24.09 -32.33 10.08
C SER A 232 -24.06 -32.68 11.56
N SER A 233 -23.78 -33.95 11.86
CA SER A 233 -23.64 -34.43 13.23
C SER A 233 -22.42 -33.78 13.93
N PRO A 234 -22.45 -33.63 15.28
CA PRO A 234 -21.31 -33.14 16.06
C PRO A 234 -19.99 -33.87 15.74
N LEU A 235 -20.08 -35.17 15.49
CA LEU A 235 -18.93 -36.01 15.15
C LEU A 235 -18.37 -35.70 13.76
N GLU A 236 -19.22 -35.43 12.76
CA GLU A 236 -18.77 -35.05 11.43
C GLU A 236 -18.09 -33.69 11.44
N ARG A 237 -18.63 -32.72 12.18
CA ARG A 237 -17.98 -31.40 12.35
C ARG A 237 -16.62 -31.52 13.02
N PHE A 238 -16.50 -32.38 14.02
CA PHE A 238 -15.22 -32.63 14.67
C PHE A 238 -14.20 -33.30 13.74
N LYS A 239 -14.63 -34.24 12.91
CA LYS A 239 -13.77 -34.84 11.87
C LYS A 239 -13.30 -33.80 10.86
N GLN A 240 -14.21 -32.92 10.42
CA GLN A 240 -13.89 -31.80 9.53
C GLN A 240 -12.88 -30.83 10.17
N TYR A 241 -13.06 -30.52 11.46
CA TYR A 241 -12.09 -29.74 12.22
C TYR A 241 -10.70 -30.39 12.23
N CYS A 242 -10.62 -31.70 12.49
CA CYS A 242 -9.33 -32.41 12.46
C CYS A 242 -8.68 -32.37 11.07
N GLU A 243 -9.48 -32.48 10.00
CA GLU A 243 -8.99 -32.34 8.62
C GLU A 243 -8.44 -30.93 8.34
N GLU A 244 -9.12 -29.89 8.82
CA GLU A 244 -8.67 -28.50 8.68
C GLU A 244 -7.38 -28.25 9.44
N VAL A 245 -7.26 -28.78 10.66
CA VAL A 245 -6.04 -28.75 11.47
C VAL A 245 -4.87 -29.39 10.73
N GLU A 246 -5.10 -30.52 10.08
CA GLU A 246 -4.09 -31.28 9.34
C GLU A 246 -3.63 -30.58 8.07
N THR A 247 -4.57 -30.09 7.27
CA THR A 247 -4.31 -29.73 5.85
C THR A 247 -4.12 -28.23 5.62
N THR A 248 -4.50 -27.38 6.56
CA THR A 248 -4.53 -25.92 6.37
C THR A 248 -3.59 -25.16 7.31
N ALA A 249 -3.64 -23.83 7.25
CA ALA A 249 -3.01 -22.93 8.21
C ALA A 249 -3.98 -22.52 9.34
N ALA A 250 -4.98 -23.34 9.66
CA ALA A 250 -5.87 -23.12 10.80
C ALA A 250 -5.06 -22.90 12.07
N TRP A 251 -5.45 -21.89 12.86
CA TRP A 251 -4.82 -21.56 14.12
C TRP A 251 -5.01 -22.72 15.09
N GLY A 252 -3.93 -23.16 15.73
CA GLY A 252 -4.03 -24.15 16.80
C GLY A 252 -4.24 -23.46 18.14
N GLY A 253 -4.78 -24.21 19.09
CA GLY A 253 -4.97 -23.79 20.46
C GLY A 253 -4.77 -24.95 21.45
N GLN A 254 -5.66 -25.01 22.44
CA GLN A 254 -5.55 -25.95 23.54
C GLN A 254 -5.76 -27.41 23.09
N LEU A 255 -6.65 -27.68 22.14
CA LEU A 255 -6.91 -29.02 21.63
C LEU A 255 -5.66 -29.60 20.96
N GLU A 256 -5.02 -28.82 20.08
CA GLU A 256 -3.82 -29.24 19.35
C GLU A 256 -2.65 -29.45 20.30
N LEU A 257 -2.47 -28.56 21.29
CA LEU A 257 -1.43 -28.70 22.30
C LEU A 257 -1.65 -29.93 23.19
N GLY A 258 -2.90 -30.20 23.59
CA GLY A 258 -3.25 -31.41 24.34
C GLY A 258 -2.94 -32.68 23.55
N ALA A 259 -3.29 -32.70 22.26
CA ALA A 259 -3.00 -33.81 21.37
C ALA A 259 -1.49 -34.03 21.18
N LEU A 260 -0.73 -32.95 20.94
CA LEU A 260 0.73 -33.00 20.80
C LEU A 260 1.42 -33.40 22.10
N MET A 261 0.95 -32.91 23.24
CA MET A 261 1.46 -33.25 24.57
C MET A 261 1.43 -34.77 24.80
N HIS A 262 0.30 -35.41 24.52
CA HIS A 262 0.18 -36.87 24.64
C HIS A 262 0.96 -37.63 23.55
N SER A 263 0.91 -37.16 22.31
CA SER A 263 1.60 -37.81 21.18
C SER A 263 3.12 -37.81 21.35
N LEU A 264 3.68 -36.70 21.83
CA LEU A 264 5.11 -36.53 22.05
C LEU A 264 5.57 -37.02 23.44
N LYS A 265 4.61 -37.26 24.35
CA LYS A 265 4.85 -37.55 25.77
C LYS A 265 5.79 -36.51 26.39
N LYS A 266 5.41 -35.24 26.28
CA LYS A 266 6.21 -34.09 26.77
C LYS A 266 5.38 -33.19 27.67
N HIS A 267 6.01 -32.66 28.70
CA HIS A 267 5.47 -31.56 29.49
C HIS A 267 5.59 -30.26 28.70
N ILE A 268 4.49 -29.51 28.59
CA ILE A 268 4.42 -28.23 27.87
C ILE A 268 4.02 -27.13 28.85
N VAL A 269 4.76 -26.02 28.84
CA VAL A 269 4.45 -24.80 29.60
C VAL A 269 4.23 -23.65 28.65
N ILE A 270 3.10 -22.97 28.80
CA ILE A 270 2.73 -21.80 28.00
C ILE A 270 2.86 -20.57 28.90
N TYR A 271 3.75 -19.66 28.52
CA TYR A 271 3.95 -18.39 29.20
C TYR A 271 3.19 -17.27 28.49
N SER A 272 2.54 -16.41 29.28
CA SER A 272 1.99 -15.12 28.85
C SER A 272 2.48 -14.04 29.82
N GLY A 273 2.66 -12.82 29.30
CA GLY A 273 3.04 -11.65 30.09
C GLY A 273 1.91 -11.20 31.02
N SER A 274 0.67 -11.16 30.52
CA SER A 274 -0.49 -10.68 31.29
C SER A 274 -1.33 -11.80 31.94
N PHE A 275 -1.14 -13.06 31.56
CA PHE A 275 -1.91 -14.19 32.11
C PHE A 275 -1.04 -15.19 32.90
N PRO A 276 -1.65 -15.98 33.81
CA PRO A 276 -0.96 -17.07 34.49
C PRO A 276 -0.40 -18.11 33.53
N ASP A 277 0.65 -18.80 33.98
CA ASP A 277 1.24 -19.90 33.20
C ASP A 277 0.29 -21.08 33.12
N VAL A 278 0.21 -21.67 31.94
CA VAL A 278 -0.57 -22.88 31.71
C VAL A 278 0.39 -24.05 31.54
N GLU A 279 0.25 -25.06 32.39
CA GLU A 279 1.04 -26.28 32.33
C GLU A 279 0.19 -27.46 31.87
N MET A 280 0.67 -28.22 30.89
CA MET A 280 0.03 -29.42 30.34
C MET A 280 1.01 -30.61 30.35
N GLY A 281 0.52 -31.81 30.62
CA GLY A 281 1.34 -33.03 30.59
C GLY A 281 2.35 -33.12 31.74
N LYS A 282 1.96 -32.74 32.97
CA LYS A 282 2.83 -32.79 34.16
C LYS A 282 3.34 -34.21 34.45
N GLU A 283 2.56 -35.21 34.09
CA GLU A 283 2.90 -36.63 34.13
C GLU A 283 4.09 -37.00 33.24
N TYR A 284 4.40 -36.19 32.23
CA TYR A 284 5.54 -36.37 31.34
C TYR A 284 6.75 -35.52 31.72
N LYS A 285 6.73 -34.85 32.89
CA LYS A 285 7.95 -34.27 33.43
C LYS A 285 8.97 -35.39 33.61
N LEU A 286 10.09 -35.29 32.91
CA LEU A 286 11.24 -36.13 33.18
C LEU A 286 11.59 -35.91 34.66
N ARG A 287 11.55 -36.98 35.46
CA ARG A 287 12.08 -36.92 36.82
C ARG A 287 13.58 -36.64 36.66
N GLU A 288 14.01 -35.48 37.15
CA GLU A 288 15.43 -35.14 37.32
C GLU A 288 16.13 -36.17 38.22
#